data_AF-A0A377CUI4-F1
#
_entry.id   AF-A0A377CUI4-F1
#
_cell.length_a   1.000
_cell.length_b   1.000
_cell.length_c   1.000
_cell.angle_alpha   90.00
_cell.angle_beta   90.00
_cell.angle_gamma   90.00
#
_symmetry.space_group_name_H-M   'P 1'
#
loop_
_entity.id
_entity.type
_entity.pdbx_description
1 polymer ?
#
loop_
_entity_poly.entity_id
_entity_poly.type
_entity_poly.pdbx_seq_one_letter_code
_entity_poly.pdbx_strand_id
1 'polypeptide(L)'
;MLIQGVVFAFASIEMVGTAAGECKDPQTMVPKAINSVIWRIGLFYVGSVVLLVMLLPWSAYQAGQSPFVTFFSKLGVPYIGSIMNIVVLTAALSSLNSGLYCTGRILRSMAMGGSAPSFMAKMSRQHVPYAGILATLVVYVVGVFLNYLVPSRVFEIVLNFASLESSLHGRLSSCARCACVKRLKKAKQRMSVLNCLARPSLPG
;
A
#
# COMPACT_ATOMS: atom_id res chain seq x y z
N MET A 1 -10.67 8.95 15.72
CA MET A 1 -9.30 9.06 15.15
C MET A 1 -8.55 7.73 15.06
N LEU A 2 -8.56 6.87 16.10
CA LEU A 2 -7.77 5.62 16.08
C LEU A 2 -8.13 4.68 14.90
N ILE A 3 -9.41 4.55 14.57
CA ILE A 3 -9.86 3.65 13.49
C ILE A 3 -9.32 4.10 12.12
N GLN A 4 -9.27 5.41 11.84
CA GLN A 4 -8.74 5.94 10.57
C GLN A 4 -7.25 5.67 10.41
N GLY A 5 -6.46 5.82 11.48
CA GLY A 5 -5.03 5.50 11.45
C GLY A 5 -4.77 4.01 11.18
N VAL A 6 -5.60 3.13 11.74
CA VAL A 6 -5.53 1.69 11.48
C VAL A 6 -5.89 1.37 10.02
N VAL A 7 -6.99 1.94 9.51
CA VAL A 7 -7.41 1.75 8.11
C VAL A 7 -6.32 2.23 7.13
N PHE A 8 -5.68 3.36 7.41
CA PHE A 8 -4.56 3.88 6.62
C PHE A 8 -3.37 2.90 6.57
N ALA A 9 -3.01 2.28 7.68
CA ALA A 9 -1.90 1.32 7.72
C ALA A 9 -2.16 0.07 6.84
N PHE A 10 -3.43 -0.24 6.57
CA PHE A 10 -3.86 -1.35 5.71
C PHE A 10 -4.19 -0.91 4.27
N ALA A 11 -3.98 0.34 3.88
CA ALA A 11 -4.20 0.75 2.49
C ALA A 11 -3.24 0.02 1.53
N SER A 12 -1.99 -0.18 1.92
CA SER A 12 -0.93 -0.66 1.01
C SER A 12 -0.99 -2.16 0.62
N ILE A 13 -1.94 -2.95 1.14
CA ILE A 13 -1.99 -4.40 0.87
C ILE A 13 -2.33 -4.69 -0.61
N GLU A 14 -2.96 -3.74 -1.29
CA GLU A 14 -3.31 -3.83 -2.71
C GLU A 14 -2.09 -3.89 -3.64
N MET A 15 -0.94 -3.38 -3.18
CA MET A 15 0.33 -3.46 -3.87
C MET A 15 0.78 -4.92 -4.05
N VAL A 16 0.46 -5.79 -3.08
CA VAL A 16 0.71 -7.24 -3.15
C VAL A 16 -0.06 -7.86 -4.32
N GLY A 17 -1.26 -7.35 -4.64
CA GLY A 17 -2.05 -7.80 -5.79
C GLY A 17 -1.43 -7.43 -7.14
N THR A 18 -0.81 -6.25 -7.23
CA THR A 18 -0.09 -5.82 -8.45
C THR A 18 1.19 -6.64 -8.62
N ALA A 19 1.95 -6.83 -7.54
CA ALA A 19 3.15 -7.67 -7.54
C ALA A 19 2.85 -9.14 -7.86
N ALA A 20 1.71 -9.66 -7.40
CA ALA A 20 1.24 -11.00 -7.74
C ALA A 20 1.03 -11.18 -9.26
N GLY A 21 0.61 -10.13 -9.96
CA GLY A 21 0.44 -10.15 -11.43
C GLY A 21 1.76 -10.25 -12.21
N GLU A 22 2.88 -9.89 -11.58
CA GLU A 22 4.23 -9.95 -12.18
C GLU A 22 5.06 -11.14 -11.66
N CYS A 23 4.55 -11.90 -10.69
CA CYS A 23 5.22 -13.08 -10.14
C CYS A 23 5.14 -14.28 -11.11
N LYS A 24 6.24 -15.03 -11.19
CA LYS A 24 6.35 -16.25 -12.02
C LYS A 24 5.39 -17.37 -11.55
N ASP A 25 5.23 -17.52 -10.23
CA ASP A 25 4.34 -18.50 -9.59
C ASP A 25 3.51 -17.87 -8.45
N PRO A 26 2.45 -17.10 -8.77
CA PRO A 26 1.69 -16.37 -7.75
C PRO A 26 0.92 -17.29 -6.79
N GLN A 27 0.51 -18.48 -7.22
CA GLN A 27 -0.27 -19.41 -6.39
C GLN A 27 0.48 -19.87 -5.14
N THR A 28 1.80 -19.98 -5.20
CA THR A 28 2.63 -20.45 -4.07
C THR A 28 3.40 -19.30 -3.42
N MET A 29 3.92 -18.36 -4.22
CA MET A 29 4.76 -17.27 -3.73
C MET A 29 3.99 -16.21 -2.93
N VAL A 30 2.79 -15.85 -3.39
CA VAL A 30 1.96 -14.82 -2.73
C VAL A 30 1.52 -15.25 -1.32
N PRO A 31 0.92 -16.44 -1.09
CA PRO A 31 0.53 -16.83 0.27
C PRO A 31 1.74 -17.04 1.19
N LYS A 32 2.86 -17.55 0.67
CA LYS A 32 4.11 -17.70 1.44
C LYS A 32 4.68 -16.34 1.86
N ALA A 33 4.69 -15.36 0.96
CA ALA A 33 5.12 -14.00 1.26
C ALA A 33 4.21 -13.34 2.31
N ILE A 34 2.89 -13.45 2.16
CA ILE A 34 1.91 -12.90 3.11
C ILE A 34 2.12 -13.49 4.51
N ASN A 35 2.23 -14.81 4.64
CA ASN A 35 2.40 -15.45 5.95
C ASN A 35 3.73 -15.03 6.62
N SER A 36 4.80 -14.88 5.82
CA SER A 36 6.08 -14.38 6.32
C SER A 36 5.99 -12.94 6.83
N VAL A 37 5.25 -12.07 6.13
CA VAL A 37 5.03 -10.68 6.53
C VAL A 37 4.20 -10.60 7.82
N ILE A 38 3.13 -11.38 7.94
CA ILE A 38 2.29 -11.40 9.15
C ILE A 38 3.11 -11.81 10.38
N TRP A 39 3.93 -12.86 10.26
CA TRP A 39 4.83 -13.27 11.34
C TRP A 39 5.82 -12.17 11.72
N ARG A 40 6.43 -11.51 10.73
CA ARG A 40 7.35 -10.39 10.96
C ARG A 40 6.66 -9.20 11.63
N ILE A 41 5.45 -8.84 11.21
CA ILE A 41 4.68 -7.76 11.85
C ILE A 41 4.37 -8.16 13.30
N GLY A 42 3.89 -9.37 13.54
CA GLY A 42 3.63 -9.86 14.91
C GLY A 42 4.87 -9.75 15.80
N LEU A 43 5.99 -10.30 15.35
CA LEU A 43 7.23 -10.32 16.13
C LEU A 43 7.84 -8.92 16.32
N PHE A 44 7.99 -8.12 15.26
CA PHE A 44 8.65 -6.83 15.33
C PHE A 44 7.76 -5.70 15.87
N TYR A 45 6.48 -5.64 15.48
CA TYR A 45 5.56 -4.59 15.93
C TYR A 45 5.07 -4.86 17.35
N VAL A 46 4.45 -6.03 17.60
CA VAL A 46 3.92 -6.33 18.93
C VAL A 46 5.06 -6.46 19.93
N GLY A 47 6.16 -7.13 19.54
CA GLY A 47 7.35 -7.24 20.39
C GLY A 47 7.96 -5.89 20.76
N SER A 48 8.10 -4.96 19.80
CA SER A 48 8.64 -3.62 20.10
C SER A 48 7.69 -2.78 20.95
N VAL A 49 6.37 -2.84 20.73
CA VAL A 49 5.38 -2.11 21.55
C VAL A 49 5.36 -2.63 22.99
N VAL A 50 5.38 -3.95 23.19
CA VAL A 50 5.42 -4.56 24.52
C VAL A 50 6.69 -4.15 25.26
N LEU A 51 7.85 -4.24 24.59
CA LEU A 51 9.11 -3.75 25.15
C LEU A 51 9.02 -2.27 25.51
N LEU A 52 8.49 -1.43 24.63
CA LEU A 52 8.40 0.01 24.86
C LEU A 52 7.49 0.35 26.06
N VAL A 53 6.35 -0.34 26.21
CA VAL A 53 5.42 -0.16 27.33
C VAL A 53 6.00 -0.64 28.65
N MET A 54 6.80 -1.73 28.65
CA MET A 54 7.50 -2.20 29.85
C MET A 54 8.64 -1.27 30.27
N LEU A 55 9.27 -0.58 29.32
CA LEU A 55 10.52 0.14 29.55
C LEU A 55 10.32 1.65 29.76
N LEU A 56 9.27 2.24 29.19
CA LEU A 56 8.91 3.65 29.37
C LEU A 56 7.60 3.78 30.16
N PRO A 57 7.60 4.24 31.42
CA PRO A 57 6.36 4.44 32.16
C PRO A 57 5.49 5.50 31.46
N TRP A 58 4.17 5.28 31.44
CA TRP A 58 3.19 6.14 30.74
C TRP A 58 3.23 7.61 31.20
N SER A 59 3.77 7.88 32.38
CA SER A 59 3.95 9.22 32.96
C SER A 59 5.10 10.02 32.34
N ALA A 60 6.04 9.39 31.64
CA ALA A 60 7.19 10.04 31.01
C ALA A 60 7.00 10.33 29.51
N TYR A 61 5.83 10.01 28.96
CA TYR A 61 5.49 10.24 27.56
C TYR A 61 5.25 11.74 27.30
N GLN A 62 6.08 12.32 26.42
CA GLN A 62 5.92 13.69 25.96
C GLN A 62 5.22 13.68 24.60
N ALA A 63 4.08 14.35 24.49
CA ALA A 63 3.35 14.48 23.23
C ALA A 63 4.18 15.27 22.21
N GLY A 64 4.31 14.75 20.98
CA GLY A 64 4.98 15.42 19.86
C GLY A 64 6.41 14.95 19.55
N GLN A 65 6.99 14.05 20.33
CA GLN A 65 8.27 13.40 20.02
C GLN A 65 8.08 11.89 19.77
N SER A 66 8.93 11.33 18.91
CA SER A 66 8.87 9.89 18.63
C SER A 66 9.19 9.10 19.91
N PRO A 67 8.31 8.19 20.37
CA PRO A 67 8.49 7.48 21.62
C PRO A 67 9.77 6.65 21.65
N PHE A 68 10.25 6.18 20.49
CA PHE A 68 11.55 5.51 20.36
C PHE A 68 12.71 6.47 20.61
N VAL A 69 12.66 7.68 20.05
CA VAL A 69 13.72 8.69 20.24
C VAL A 69 13.73 9.18 21.69
N THR A 70 12.56 9.44 22.26
CA THR A 70 12.43 9.82 23.68
C THR A 70 12.96 8.74 24.59
N PHE A 71 12.64 7.47 24.32
CA PHE A 71 13.14 6.32 25.07
C PHE A 71 14.68 6.24 25.04
N PHE A 72 15.27 6.23 23.84
CA PHE A 72 16.72 6.13 23.69
C PHE A 72 17.47 7.36 24.21
N SER A 73 16.84 8.54 24.21
CA SER A 73 17.42 9.74 24.80
C SER A 73 17.40 9.72 26.33
N LYS A 74 16.43 9.02 26.95
CA LYS A 74 16.34 8.84 28.42
C LYS A 74 17.28 7.78 28.96
N LEU A 75 17.77 6.85 28.11
CA LEU A 75 18.75 5.82 28.47
C LEU A 75 20.16 6.36 28.79
N GLY A 76 20.41 7.66 28.60
CA GLY A 76 21.64 8.33 29.03
C GLY A 76 22.85 8.14 28.10
N VAL A 77 22.68 7.46 26.95
CA VAL A 77 23.76 7.36 25.95
C VAL A 77 23.68 8.56 24.98
N PRO A 78 24.71 9.40 24.92
CA PRO A 78 24.72 10.52 23.98
C PRO A 78 24.65 10.01 22.53
N TYR A 79 24.02 10.78 21.64
CA TYR A 79 23.85 10.52 20.20
C TYR A 79 22.86 9.42 19.75
N ILE A 80 22.39 8.49 20.61
CA ILE A 80 21.47 7.42 20.16
C ILE A 80 20.15 7.99 19.63
N GLY A 81 19.60 9.04 20.25
CA GLY A 81 18.39 9.70 19.75
C GLY A 81 18.51 10.19 18.30
N SER A 82 19.67 10.76 17.93
CA SER A 82 19.96 11.22 16.56
C SER A 82 20.11 10.06 15.59
N ILE A 83 20.77 8.97 15.99
CA ILE A 83 20.89 7.75 15.17
C ILE A 83 19.50 7.18 14.88
N MET A 84 18.62 7.13 15.89
CA MET A 84 17.25 6.65 15.70
C MET A 84 16.44 7.51 14.74
N ASN A 85 16.60 8.83 14.77
CA ASN A 85 15.99 9.71 13.77
C ASN A 85 16.46 9.37 12.36
N ILE A 86 17.76 9.14 12.14
CA ILE A 86 18.30 8.75 10.84
C ILE A 86 17.71 7.40 10.38
N VAL A 87 17.62 6.42 11.28
CA VAL A 87 17.04 5.10 10.97
C VAL A 87 15.58 5.22 10.55
N VAL A 88 14.77 5.98 11.30
CA VAL A 88 13.35 6.20 10.99
C VAL A 88 13.17 6.94 9.67
N LEU A 89 13.97 7.98 9.41
CA LEU A 89 13.94 8.72 8.14
C LEU A 89 14.34 7.82 6.97
N THR A 90 15.36 6.99 7.12
CA THR A 90 15.80 6.04 6.08
C THR A 90 14.72 4.99 5.80
N ALA A 91 14.07 4.47 6.84
CA ALA A 91 12.96 3.53 6.70
C ALA A 91 11.78 4.17 5.96
N ALA A 92 11.43 5.42 6.29
CA ALA A 92 10.38 6.17 5.61
C ALA A 92 10.74 6.45 4.14
N LEU A 93 11.97 6.85 3.83
CA LEU A 93 12.42 7.07 2.46
C LEU A 93 12.38 5.77 1.62
N SER A 94 12.74 4.64 2.22
CA SER A 94 12.68 3.34 1.56
C SER A 94 11.24 2.92 1.21
N SER A 95 10.28 3.15 2.13
CA SER A 95 8.86 2.88 1.85
C SER A 95 8.30 3.83 0.78
N LEU A 96 8.68 5.12 0.81
CA LEU A 96 8.29 6.11 -0.20
C LEU A 96 8.81 5.72 -1.59
N ASN A 97 10.04 5.21 -1.70
CA ASN A 97 10.58 4.75 -2.99
C ASN A 97 9.76 3.61 -3.60
N SER A 98 9.39 2.62 -2.77
CA SER A 98 8.54 1.50 -3.20
C SER A 98 7.13 1.97 -3.58
N GLY A 99 6.58 2.94 -2.83
CA GLY A 99 5.30 3.59 -3.10
C GLY A 99 5.29 4.31 -4.45
N LEU A 100 6.23 5.24 -4.67
CA LEU A 100 6.37 5.99 -5.93
C LEU A 100 6.49 5.08 -7.15
N TYR A 101 7.28 4.01 -7.02
CA TYR A 101 7.47 3.04 -8.08
C TYR A 101 6.17 2.31 -8.44
N CYS A 102 5.44 1.82 -7.44
CA CYS A 102 4.19 1.10 -7.67
C CYS A 102 3.08 2.01 -8.21
N THR A 103 2.93 3.22 -7.67
CA THR A 103 1.99 4.22 -8.19
C THR A 103 2.30 4.56 -9.65
N GLY A 104 3.58 4.72 -9.99
CA GLY A 104 4.01 4.94 -11.37
C GLY A 104 3.60 3.79 -12.31
N ARG A 105 3.73 2.53 -11.88
CA ARG A 105 3.28 1.36 -12.66
C ARG A 105 1.76 1.27 -12.77
N ILE A 106 1.02 1.62 -11.72
CA ILE A 106 -0.45 1.66 -11.75
C ILE A 106 -0.93 2.73 -12.75
N LEU A 107 -0.37 3.95 -12.69
CA LEU A 107 -0.65 5.03 -13.65
C LEU A 107 -0.33 4.62 -15.09
N ARG A 108 0.80 3.93 -15.29
CA ARG A 108 1.20 3.40 -16.60
C ARG A 108 0.19 2.41 -17.15
N SER A 109 -0.29 1.47 -16.34
CA SER A 109 -1.31 0.50 -16.72
C SER A 109 -2.64 1.17 -17.06
N MET A 110 -3.03 2.22 -16.32
CA MET A 110 -4.22 3.02 -16.65
C MET A 110 -4.05 3.78 -17.97
N ALA A 111 -2.86 4.31 -18.25
CA ALA A 111 -2.58 5.02 -19.50
C ALA A 111 -2.58 4.08 -20.71
N MET A 112 -2.05 2.86 -20.55
CA MET A 112 -2.15 1.80 -21.55
C MET A 112 -3.60 1.38 -21.82
N GLY A 113 -4.47 1.42 -20.81
CA GLY A 113 -5.90 1.17 -20.94
C GLY A 113 -6.72 2.35 -21.49
N GLY A 114 -6.09 3.47 -21.84
CA GLY A 114 -6.75 4.67 -22.36
C GLY A 114 -7.42 5.57 -21.31
N SER A 115 -7.37 5.21 -20.03
CA SER A 115 -8.00 5.96 -18.93
C SER A 115 -7.13 7.06 -18.32
N ALA A 116 -5.85 7.11 -18.67
CA ALA A 116 -4.90 8.15 -18.25
C ALA A 116 -4.17 8.72 -19.48
N PRO A 117 -3.68 9.97 -19.43
CA PRO A 117 -3.13 10.64 -20.61
C PRO A 117 -1.94 9.89 -21.19
N SER A 118 -1.87 9.84 -22.53
CA SER A 118 -0.91 9.01 -23.29
C SER A 118 0.55 9.32 -23.00
N PHE A 119 0.88 10.49 -22.44
CA PHE A 119 2.25 10.79 -22.01
C PHE A 119 2.70 9.96 -20.79
N MET A 120 1.76 9.56 -19.91
CA MET A 120 2.04 8.67 -18.78
C MET A 120 2.32 7.24 -19.25
N ALA A 121 1.98 6.94 -20.52
CA ALA A 121 2.34 5.72 -21.20
C ALA A 121 3.76 5.75 -21.83
N LYS A 122 4.64 6.68 -21.47
CA LYS A 122 6.04 6.65 -21.93
C LYS A 122 6.95 5.99 -20.89
N MET A 123 7.85 5.13 -21.37
CA MET A 123 8.83 4.41 -20.56
C MET A 123 10.22 5.05 -20.73
N SER A 124 11.00 5.15 -19.65
CA SER A 124 12.42 5.52 -19.75
C SER A 124 13.27 4.34 -20.26
N ARG A 125 14.53 4.59 -20.64
CA ARG A 125 15.53 3.58 -21.05
C ARG A 125 15.70 2.46 -20.02
N GLN A 126 15.50 2.76 -18.75
CA GLN A 126 15.59 1.82 -17.62
C GLN A 126 14.30 1.03 -17.38
N HIS A 127 13.32 1.06 -18.29
CA HIS A 127 12.03 0.39 -18.13
C HIS A 127 11.22 0.86 -16.90
N VAL A 128 11.31 2.15 -16.59
CA VAL A 128 10.56 2.79 -15.49
C VAL A 128 9.65 3.89 -16.04
N PRO A 129 8.37 3.98 -15.63
CA PRO A 129 7.44 5.02 -16.08
C PRO A 129 7.76 6.38 -15.42
N TYR A 130 8.72 7.11 -15.99
CA TYR A 130 9.22 8.37 -15.42
C TYR A 130 8.13 9.45 -15.29
N ALA A 131 7.20 9.52 -16.24
CA ALA A 131 6.12 10.51 -16.22
C ALA A 131 5.16 10.29 -15.05
N GLY A 132 4.87 9.03 -14.71
CA GLY A 132 4.04 8.69 -13.54
C GLY A 132 4.75 8.98 -12.22
N ILE A 133 6.05 8.70 -12.14
CA ILE A 133 6.85 8.99 -10.95
C ILE A 133 6.96 10.50 -10.73
N LEU A 134 7.26 11.28 -11.78
CA LEU A 134 7.39 12.73 -11.68
C LEU A 134 6.08 13.39 -11.25
N ALA A 135 4.94 12.96 -11.80
CA ALA A 135 3.63 13.43 -11.39
C ALA A 135 3.37 13.16 -9.90
N THR A 136 3.69 11.95 -9.42
CA THR A 136 3.52 11.59 -8.00
C THR A 136 4.47 12.38 -7.09
N LEU A 137 5.69 12.63 -7.54
CA LEU A 137 6.67 13.45 -6.83
C LEU A 137 6.20 14.90 -6.68
N VAL A 138 5.60 15.48 -7.72
CA VAL A 138 5.01 16.83 -7.66
C VAL A 138 3.94 16.90 -6.58
N VAL A 139 3.06 15.90 -6.48
CA VAL A 139 2.04 15.84 -5.41
C VAL A 139 2.69 15.77 -4.02
N TYR A 140 3.78 15.00 -3.85
CA TYR A 140 4.51 14.94 -2.59
C TYR A 140 5.12 16.29 -2.22
N VAL A 141 5.76 16.99 -3.17
CA VAL A 141 6.34 18.33 -2.94
C VAL A 141 5.26 19.33 -2.53
N VAL A 142 4.09 19.30 -3.19
CA VAL A 142 2.93 20.12 -2.81
C VAL A 142 2.47 19.78 -1.39
N GLY A 143 2.43 18.49 -1.02
CA GLY A 143 2.10 18.03 0.34
C GLY A 143 3.08 18.54 1.41
N VAL A 144 4.38 18.54 1.12
CA VAL A 144 5.40 19.10 2.02
C VAL A 144 5.24 20.62 2.16
N PHE A 145 4.99 21.31 1.05
CA PHE A 145 4.76 22.76 1.07
C PHE A 145 3.51 23.14 1.88
N LEU A 146 2.42 22.39 1.75
CA LEU A 146 1.22 22.53 2.57
C LEU A 146 1.52 22.28 4.05
N ASN A 147 2.35 21.29 4.37
CA ASN A 147 2.74 20.99 5.75
C ASN A 147 3.51 22.16 6.41
N TYR A 148 4.28 22.92 5.62
CA TYR A 148 4.97 24.12 6.12
C TYR A 148 4.01 25.27 6.46
N LEU A 149 2.91 25.42 5.70
CA LEU A 149 1.92 26.49 5.89
C LEU A 149 0.97 26.21 7.06
N VAL A 150 0.48 24.97 7.21
CA VAL A 150 -0.52 24.61 8.25
C VAL A 150 -0.21 23.23 8.86
N PRO A 151 0.82 23.11 9.73
CA PRO A 151 1.31 21.82 10.21
C PRO A 151 0.29 21.02 11.04
N SER A 152 -0.59 21.70 11.79
CA SER A 152 -1.56 21.06 12.69
C SER A 152 -2.79 20.49 11.98
N ARG A 153 -3.22 21.08 10.86
CA ARG A 153 -4.44 20.66 10.15
C ARG A 153 -4.16 19.77 8.95
N VAL A 154 -2.99 19.91 8.31
CA VAL A 154 -2.64 19.13 7.12
C VAL A 154 -2.57 17.64 7.44
N PHE A 155 -2.01 17.26 8.58
CA PHE A 155 -1.96 15.85 8.99
C PHE A 155 -3.36 15.24 9.10
N GLU A 156 -4.30 15.94 9.74
CA GLU A 156 -5.69 15.49 9.85
C GLU A 156 -6.40 15.43 8.49
N ILE A 157 -6.22 16.45 7.65
CA ILE A 157 -6.83 16.51 6.31
C ILE A 157 -6.33 15.35 5.45
N VAL A 158 -5.02 15.09 5.44
CA VAL A 158 -4.42 14.00 4.67
C VAL A 158 -4.89 12.64 5.18
N LEU A 159 -4.99 12.43 6.51
CA LEU A 159 -5.52 11.18 7.06
C LEU A 159 -6.98 10.94 6.71
N ASN A 160 -7.82 11.99 6.73
CA ASN A 160 -9.22 11.90 6.32
C ASN A 160 -9.32 11.58 4.82
N PHE A 161 -8.53 12.26 3.98
CA PHE A 161 -8.51 12.02 2.55
C PHE A 161 -8.03 10.60 2.20
N ALA A 162 -6.96 10.12 2.84
CA ALA A 162 -6.44 8.76 2.66
C ALA A 162 -7.43 7.69 3.14
N SER A 163 -8.19 7.97 4.21
CA SER A 163 -9.24 7.07 4.69
C SER A 163 -10.43 6.99 3.72
N LEU A 164 -10.80 8.12 3.13
CA LEU A 164 -11.84 8.20 2.10
C LEU A 164 -11.41 7.45 0.83
N GLU A 165 -10.18 7.66 0.39
CA GLU A 165 -9.54 6.92 -0.70
C GLU A 165 -9.61 5.41 -0.45
N SER A 166 -9.06 4.94 0.68
CA SER A 166 -9.03 3.52 1.04
C SER A 166 -10.43 2.90 1.03
N SER A 167 -11.42 3.61 1.57
CA SER A 167 -12.81 3.16 1.63
C SER A 167 -13.46 3.08 0.25
N LEU A 168 -13.22 4.07 -0.62
CA LEU A 168 -13.76 4.09 -1.97
C LEU A 168 -13.08 3.03 -2.85
N HIS A 169 -11.76 2.89 -2.74
CA HIS A 169 -10.96 1.93 -3.50
C HIS A 169 -11.36 0.50 -3.15
N GLY A 170 -11.51 0.18 -1.85
CA GLY A 170 -11.97 -1.12 -1.38
C GLY A 170 -13.35 -1.49 -1.91
N ARG A 171 -14.30 -0.54 -1.91
CA ARG A 171 -15.64 -0.73 -2.50
C ARG A 171 -15.55 -0.99 -4.00
N LEU A 172 -14.78 -0.19 -4.74
CA LEU A 172 -14.64 -0.34 -6.19
C LEU A 172 -14.00 -1.68 -6.56
N SER A 173 -12.93 -2.07 -5.87
CA SER A 173 -12.24 -3.35 -6.08
C SER A 173 -13.16 -4.55 -5.77
N SER A 174 -13.94 -4.47 -4.70
CA SER A 174 -14.95 -5.49 -4.38
C SER A 174 -16.04 -5.59 -5.45
N CYS A 175 -16.60 -4.47 -5.88
CA CYS A 175 -17.59 -4.42 -6.96
C CYS A 175 -17.02 -4.98 -8.28
N ALA A 176 -15.79 -4.61 -8.64
CA ALA A 176 -15.12 -5.11 -9.85
C ALA A 176 -14.91 -6.63 -9.79
N ARG A 177 -14.46 -7.17 -8.65
CA ARG A 177 -14.36 -8.63 -8.44
C ARG A 177 -15.72 -9.31 -8.56
N CYS A 178 -16.75 -8.80 -7.89
CA CYS A 178 -18.10 -9.35 -7.98
C CYS A 178 -18.65 -9.32 -9.42
N ALA A 179 -18.45 -8.22 -10.15
CA ALA A 179 -18.87 -8.09 -11.53
C ALA A 179 -18.12 -9.07 -12.46
N CYS A 180 -16.79 -9.19 -12.29
CA CYS A 180 -15.96 -10.14 -13.03
C CYS A 180 -16.40 -11.59 -12.77
N VAL A 181 -16.57 -11.99 -11.50
CA VAL A 181 -17.04 -13.33 -11.13
C VAL A 181 -18.43 -13.62 -11.68
N LYS A 182 -19.37 -12.65 -11.62
CA LYS A 182 -20.70 -12.79 -12.24
C LYS A 182 -20.60 -13.00 -13.75
N ARG A 183 -19.74 -12.24 -14.44
CA ARG A 183 -19.51 -12.38 -15.90
C ARG A 183 -18.89 -13.74 -16.25
N LEU A 184 -17.90 -14.20 -15.48
CA LEU A 184 -17.26 -15.50 -15.66
C LEU A 184 -18.25 -16.65 -15.43
N LYS A 185 -19.07 -16.59 -14.37
CA LYS A 185 -20.14 -17.57 -14.14
C LYS A 185 -21.14 -17.60 -15.30
N LYS A 186 -21.54 -16.43 -15.82
CA LYS A 186 -22.47 -16.33 -16.96
C LYS A 186 -21.85 -16.87 -18.26
N ALA A 187 -20.56 -16.64 -18.48
CA ALA A 187 -19.81 -17.18 -19.63
C ALA A 187 -19.65 -18.71 -19.54
N LYS A 188 -19.31 -19.25 -18.37
CA LYS A 188 -19.20 -20.70 -18.13
C LYS A 188 -20.54 -21.41 -18.32
N GLN A 189 -21.65 -20.79 -17.87
CA GLN A 189 -23.00 -21.30 -18.10
C GLN A 189 -23.33 -21.37 -19.60
N ARG A 190 -23.03 -20.32 -20.37
CA ARG A 190 -23.25 -20.29 -21.83
C ARG A 190 -22.43 -21.35 -22.57
N MET A 191 -21.17 -21.53 -22.17
CA MET A 191 -20.27 -22.52 -22.76
C MET A 191 -20.74 -23.96 -22.48
N SER A 192 -21.25 -24.22 -21.26
CA SER A 192 -21.83 -25.52 -20.89
C SER A 192 -23.10 -25.85 -21.69
N VAL A 193 -23.95 -24.85 -21.96
CA VAL A 193 -25.16 -25.04 -22.77
C VAL A 193 -24.80 -25.31 -24.24
N LEU A 194 -23.83 -24.58 -24.81
CA LEU A 194 -23.34 -24.86 -26.17
C LEU A 194 -22.74 -26.27 -26.28
N ASN A 195 -21.99 -26.74 -25.26
CA ASN A 195 -21.40 -28.07 -25.27
C ASN A 195 -22.44 -29.20 -25.15
N CYS A 196 -23.57 -28.95 -24.50
CA CYS A 196 -24.71 -29.88 -24.50
C CYS A 196 -25.44 -29.92 -25.86
N LEU A 197 -25.54 -28.79 -26.55
CA LEU A 197 -26.14 -28.71 -27.89
C LEU A 197 -25.24 -29.29 -28.99
N ALA A 198 -23.91 -29.34 -28.77
CA ALA A 198 -22.94 -29.86 -29.71
C ALA A 198 -22.65 -31.37 -29.56
N ARG A 199 -23.31 -32.09 -28.64
CA ARG A 199 -23.21 -33.56 -28.59
C ARG A 199 -23.97 -34.14 -29.78
N PRO A 200 -23.31 -34.82 -30.74
CA PRO A 200 -24.04 -35.55 -31.76
C PRO A 200 -24.82 -36.67 -31.07
N SER A 201 -26.13 -36.69 -31.30
CA SER A 201 -27.00 -37.82 -30.96
C SER A 201 -26.49 -39.04 -31.72
N LEU A 202 -25.70 -39.89 -31.06
CA LEU A 202 -25.33 -41.21 -31.56
C LEU A 202 -26.62 -42.05 -31.67
N PRO A 203 -27.05 -42.47 -32.88
CA PRO A 203 -28.08 -43.48 -33.01
C PRO A 203 -27.47 -44.83 -32.60
N GLY A 204 -28.13 -45.50 -31.65
CA GLY A 204 -27.85 -46.88 -31.27
C GLY A 204 -28.50 -47.89 -32.23
#